data_AF-A0A085LGJ9-F1
#
_entry.id   AF-A0A085LGJ9-F1
#
_cell.length_a   1.000
_cell.length_b   1.000
_cell.length_c   1.000
_cell.angle_alpha   90.00
_cell.angle_beta   90.00
_cell.angle_gamma   90.00
#
_symmetry.space_group_name_H-M   'P 1'
#
loop_
_entity.id
_entity.type
_entity.pdbx_description
1 polymer ?
#
loop_
_entity_poly.entity_id
_entity_poly.type
_entity_poly.pdbx_seq_one_letter_code
_entity_poly.pdbx_strand_id
1 'polypeptide(L)'
;ALAWAALADVVRARDDAPGPAPVWGDTHRVLGLHVLLDVPGAPVPRVPDVPLGGDTDTVRCTASVPGVSDVCVRGSVARWVWDLADRDASRWGVPFGASGDPRSPHFTDRLAAWADAETVPVVTDWALLRHEETR
;
A
#
# COMPACT_ATOMS: atom_id res chain seq x y z
N ALA A 1 11.99 18.82 27.63
CA ALA A 1 13.39 19.22 27.37
C ALA A 1 14.11 18.20 26.50
N LEU A 2 14.19 16.93 26.89
CA LEU A 2 14.92 15.89 26.15
C LEU A 2 14.37 15.60 24.75
N ALA A 3 13.05 15.51 24.56
CA ALA A 3 12.45 15.29 23.24
C ALA A 3 12.79 16.41 22.24
N TRP A 4 12.77 17.66 22.69
CA TRP A 4 13.12 18.82 21.85
C TRP A 4 14.62 18.84 21.50
N ALA A 5 15.49 18.45 22.44
CA ALA A 5 16.92 18.31 22.17
C ALA A 5 17.19 17.21 21.14
N ALA A 6 16.56 16.04 21.31
CA ALA A 6 16.67 14.93 20.35
C ALA A 6 16.16 15.32 18.95
N LEU A 7 15.04 16.05 18.87
CA LEU A 7 14.55 16.58 17.59
C LEU A 7 15.55 17.54 16.95
N ALA A 8 16.14 18.45 17.73
CA ALA A 8 17.16 19.38 17.24
C ALA A 8 18.42 18.65 16.74
N ASP A 9 18.81 17.55 17.38
CA ASP A 9 19.93 16.70 16.93
C ASP A 9 19.64 16.05 15.58
N VAL A 10 18.43 15.50 15.40
CA VAL A 10 17.99 14.91 14.13
C VAL A 10 17.95 15.94 13.00
N VAL A 11 17.41 17.15 13.28
CA VAL A 11 17.35 18.24 12.30
C VAL A 11 18.76 18.67 11.89
N ARG A 12 19.68 18.87 12.85
CA ARG A 12 21.08 19.23 12.55
C ARG A 12 21.77 18.15 11.73
N ALA A 13 21.65 16.89 12.13
CA ALA A 13 22.22 15.77 11.39
C ALA A 13 21.68 15.69 9.95
N ARG A 14 20.41 16.08 9.74
CA ARG A 14 19.84 16.19 8.40
C ARG A 14 20.43 17.35 7.60
N ASP A 15 20.54 18.54 8.20
CA ASP A 15 21.06 19.73 7.51
C ASP A 15 22.53 19.58 7.10
N ASP A 16 23.32 18.86 7.91
CA ASP A 16 24.74 18.59 7.64
C ASP A 16 24.96 17.50 6.56
N ALA A 17 23.94 16.73 6.21
CA ALA A 17 24.05 15.64 5.23
C ALA A 17 24.11 16.18 3.79
N PRO A 18 25.14 15.82 3.00
CA PRO A 18 25.28 16.30 1.63
C PRO A 18 24.25 15.67 0.69
N GLY A 19 23.77 16.46 -0.27
CA GLY A 19 22.83 16.00 -1.30
C GLY A 19 21.36 16.36 -1.03
N PRO A 20 20.45 15.96 -1.93
CA PRO A 20 19.03 16.22 -1.79
C PRO A 20 18.45 15.49 -0.57
N ALA A 21 17.31 15.98 -0.08
CA ALA A 21 16.59 15.27 0.98
C ALA A 21 16.14 13.89 0.49
N PRO A 22 16.30 12.83 1.31
CA PRO A 22 15.69 11.55 0.99
C PRO A 22 14.18 11.71 0.89
N VAL A 23 13.56 11.01 -0.06
CA VAL A 23 12.10 10.97 -0.18
C VAL A 23 11.62 9.76 0.60
N TRP A 24 10.57 9.93 1.41
CA TRP A 24 10.09 8.86 2.30
C TRP A 24 9.83 7.53 1.57
N GLY A 25 9.25 7.57 0.38
CA GLY A 25 8.99 6.39 -0.45
C GLY A 25 10.24 5.66 -0.98
N ASP A 26 11.44 6.22 -0.82
CA ASP A 26 12.70 5.55 -1.17
C ASP A 26 12.95 4.34 -0.25
N THR A 27 12.59 4.47 1.03
CA THR A 27 12.73 3.40 2.04
C THR A 27 11.38 2.84 2.52
N HIS A 28 10.33 3.66 2.52
CA HIS A 28 8.98 3.27 2.91
C HIS A 28 8.23 2.64 1.75
N ARG A 29 8.46 1.33 1.56
CA ARG A 29 7.94 0.55 0.43
C ARG A 29 7.08 -0.60 0.93
N VAL A 30 6.10 -1.03 0.13
CA VAL A 30 5.23 -2.17 0.50
C VAL A 30 6.02 -3.47 0.63
N LEU A 31 5.77 -4.24 1.69
CA LEU A 31 6.22 -5.63 1.81
C LEU A 31 5.12 -6.59 1.34
N GLY A 32 5.22 -7.06 0.10
CA GLY A 32 4.36 -8.11 -0.45
C GLY A 32 4.76 -9.51 0.04
N LEU A 33 4.65 -9.77 1.35
CA LEU A 33 5.02 -11.07 1.93
C LEU A 33 4.04 -12.15 1.49
N HIS A 34 4.53 -13.16 0.76
CA HIS A 34 3.75 -14.34 0.42
C HIS A 34 3.93 -15.43 1.48
N VAL A 35 2.84 -16.09 1.88
CA VAL A 35 2.83 -17.12 2.94
C VAL A 35 3.77 -18.30 2.66
N LEU A 36 4.10 -18.55 1.39
CA LEU A 36 5.00 -19.63 0.98
C LEU A 36 6.49 -19.22 0.88
N LEU A 37 6.86 -17.99 1.26
CA LEU A 37 8.23 -17.47 1.08
C LEU A 37 9.31 -18.41 1.65
N ASP A 38 9.05 -18.98 2.83
CA ASP A 38 9.99 -19.85 3.55
C ASP A 38 9.68 -21.34 3.40
N VAL A 39 8.81 -21.72 2.46
CA VAL A 39 8.44 -23.12 2.21
C VAL A 39 9.38 -23.70 1.14
N PRO A 40 10.23 -24.72 1.48
CA PRO A 40 11.18 -25.27 0.53
C PRO A 40 10.52 -25.80 -0.74
N GLY A 41 10.97 -25.32 -1.90
CA GLY A 41 10.47 -25.73 -3.22
C GLY A 41 9.12 -25.13 -3.63
N ALA A 42 8.51 -24.28 -2.80
CA ALA A 42 7.27 -23.61 -3.17
C ALA A 42 7.53 -22.46 -4.16
N PRO A 43 6.66 -22.26 -5.18
CA PRO A 43 6.74 -21.09 -6.03
C PRO A 43 6.30 -19.85 -5.24
N VAL A 44 7.19 -18.87 -5.11
CA VAL A 44 6.91 -17.59 -4.46
C VAL A 44 6.74 -16.52 -5.53
N PRO A 45 5.55 -15.91 -5.66
CA PRO A 45 5.34 -14.88 -6.65
C PRO A 45 6.09 -13.60 -6.28
N ARG A 46 6.61 -12.91 -7.30
CA ARG A 46 7.17 -11.57 -7.12
C ARG A 46 6.04 -10.56 -7.03
N VAL A 47 5.94 -9.87 -5.90
CA VAL A 47 5.08 -8.70 -5.74
C VAL A 47 5.91 -7.45 -6.03
N PRO A 48 5.44 -6.50 -6.87
CA PRO A 48 6.15 -5.25 -7.09
C PRO A 48 6.32 -4.47 -5.78
N ASP A 49 7.51 -3.91 -5.57
CA ASP A 49 7.75 -2.96 -4.50
C ASP A 49 7.37 -1.55 -4.99
N VAL A 50 6.38 -0.94 -4.35
CA VAL A 50 5.93 0.41 -4.67
C VAL A 50 6.20 1.36 -3.49
N PRO A 51 6.63 2.60 -3.75
CA PRO A 51 6.80 3.61 -2.71
C PRO A 51 5.46 3.93 -2.07
N LEU A 52 5.46 4.20 -0.77
CA LEU A 52 4.28 4.60 -0.02
C LEU A 52 4.53 5.92 0.71
N GLY A 53 3.46 6.69 0.86
CA GLY A 53 3.38 7.76 1.85
C GLY A 53 2.51 7.32 3.02
N GLY A 54 2.53 8.09 4.10
CA GLY A 54 1.91 7.71 5.36
C GLY A 54 2.89 7.00 6.29
N ASP A 55 2.40 6.62 7.47
CA ASP A 55 3.13 5.97 8.55
C ASP A 55 2.13 5.25 9.47
N THR A 56 2.55 4.83 10.66
CA THR A 56 1.68 4.18 11.64
C THR A 56 0.58 5.10 12.21
N ASP A 57 0.82 6.41 12.29
CA ASP A 57 0.03 7.37 13.05
C ASP A 57 -0.77 8.35 12.17
N THR A 58 -0.64 8.25 10.85
CA THR A 58 -1.36 9.04 9.87
C THR A 58 -2.64 8.34 9.40
N VAL A 59 -3.58 9.12 8.85
CA VAL A 59 -4.83 8.58 8.27
C VAL A 59 -4.53 7.53 7.20
N ARG A 60 -3.51 7.76 6.37
CA ARG A 60 -2.94 6.74 5.48
C ARG A 60 -2.02 5.84 6.31
N CYS A 61 -2.61 4.96 7.12
CA CYS A 61 -1.89 4.11 8.07
C CYS A 61 -1.09 3.00 7.33
N THR A 62 0.08 3.36 6.81
CA THR A 62 1.07 2.45 6.22
C THR A 62 2.16 2.21 7.25
N ALA A 63 1.92 1.24 8.13
CA ALA A 63 2.76 1.03 9.29
C ALA A 63 4.04 0.25 8.94
N SER A 64 5.16 0.79 9.41
CA SER A 64 6.48 0.13 9.43
C SER A 64 6.80 -0.36 10.85
N VAL A 65 8.05 -0.81 11.09
CA VAL A 65 8.54 -1.15 12.43
C VAL A 65 9.49 -0.05 12.90
N PRO A 66 9.02 0.91 13.73
CA PRO A 66 9.83 2.05 14.15
C PRO A 66 11.18 1.64 14.76
N GLY A 67 12.26 2.26 14.30
CA GLY A 67 13.62 1.98 14.78
C GLY A 67 14.24 0.68 14.24
N VAL A 68 13.53 -0.09 13.41
CA VAL A 68 14.04 -1.33 12.79
C VAL A 68 14.07 -1.23 11.28
N SER A 69 12.96 -0.83 10.66
CA SER A 69 12.85 -0.73 9.20
C SER A 69 11.74 0.23 8.81
N ASP A 70 11.97 0.97 7.72
CA ASP A 70 10.97 1.82 7.10
C ASP A 70 9.99 1.02 6.24
N VAL A 71 10.25 -0.26 5.95
CA VAL A 71 9.38 -1.07 5.10
C VAL A 71 7.97 -1.19 5.70
N CYS A 72 6.96 -0.94 4.87
CA CYS A 72 5.55 -1.04 5.26
C CYS A 72 5.10 -2.50 5.34
N VAL A 73 4.77 -2.96 6.55
CA VAL A 73 4.31 -4.33 6.82
C VAL A 73 2.79 -4.42 7.02
N ARG A 74 2.11 -3.27 7.18
CA ARG A 74 0.65 -3.22 7.36
C ARG A 74 0.08 -1.98 6.70
N GLY A 75 -0.99 -2.15 5.93
CA GLY A 75 -1.75 -1.07 5.31
C GLY A 75 -3.24 -1.39 5.25
N SER A 76 -4.03 -0.48 4.69
CA SER A 76 -5.47 -0.71 4.49
C SER A 76 -5.73 -1.86 3.52
N VAL A 77 -6.45 -2.88 3.98
CA VAL A 77 -6.90 -4.02 3.14
C VAL A 77 -8.06 -3.68 2.22
N ALA A 78 -8.73 -2.54 2.45
CA ALA A 78 -9.69 -1.94 1.55
C ALA A 78 -9.90 -0.46 1.89
N ARG A 79 -10.40 0.31 0.93
CA ARG A 79 -10.92 1.67 1.10
C ARG A 79 -12.28 1.74 0.43
N TRP A 80 -13.29 2.25 1.13
CA TRP A 80 -14.67 2.33 0.64
C TRP A 80 -15.20 3.75 0.82
N VAL A 81 -15.96 4.21 -0.17
CA VAL A 81 -16.71 5.47 -0.13
C VAL A 81 -18.11 5.14 -0.63
N TRP A 82 -19.10 5.27 0.25
CA TRP A 82 -20.51 5.03 -0.09
C TRP A 82 -21.22 6.37 -0.25
N ASP A 83 -21.80 6.58 -1.41
CA ASP A 83 -22.79 7.62 -1.62
C ASP A 83 -24.18 7.00 -1.39
N LEU A 84 -24.87 7.48 -0.36
CA LEU A 84 -26.16 6.95 0.07
C LEU A 84 -27.33 7.53 -0.74
N ALA A 85 -27.11 8.63 -1.46
CA ALA A 85 -28.10 9.23 -2.35
C ALA A 85 -27.99 8.66 -3.77
N ASP A 86 -26.78 8.33 -4.21
CA ASP A 86 -26.49 7.71 -5.50
C ASP A 86 -25.50 6.55 -5.35
N ARG A 87 -26.03 5.32 -5.35
CA ARG A 87 -25.21 4.13 -5.18
C ARG A 87 -24.14 3.98 -6.26
N ASP A 88 -24.40 4.43 -7.49
CA ASP A 88 -23.47 4.28 -8.61
C ASP A 88 -22.30 5.28 -8.54
N ALA A 89 -22.40 6.31 -7.69
CA ALA A 89 -21.31 7.20 -7.33
C ALA A 89 -20.38 6.63 -6.24
N SER A 90 -20.68 5.45 -5.69
CA SER A 90 -19.86 4.80 -4.67
C SER A 90 -18.54 4.26 -5.25
N ARG A 91 -17.50 4.21 -4.42
CA ARG A 91 -16.14 3.83 -4.85
C ARG A 91 -15.45 2.90 -3.87
N TRP A 92 -14.50 2.12 -4.39
CA TRP A 92 -13.72 1.19 -3.60
C TRP A 92 -12.30 0.99 -4.12
N GLY A 93 -11.43 0.44 -3.30
CA GLY A 93 -10.08 0.05 -3.69
C GLY A 93 -9.50 -0.97 -2.72
N VAL A 94 -8.70 -1.89 -3.24
CA VAL A 94 -8.00 -2.94 -2.50
C VAL A 94 -6.51 -2.88 -2.80
N PRO A 95 -5.63 -3.35 -1.90
CA PRO A 95 -4.24 -3.58 -2.24
C PRO A 95 -4.13 -4.70 -3.28
N PHE A 96 -3.05 -4.68 -4.06
CA PHE A 96 -2.72 -5.68 -5.06
C PHE A 96 -3.75 -5.78 -6.19
N GLY A 97 -4.72 -6.69 -6.11
CA GLY A 97 -5.73 -6.92 -7.13
C GLY A 97 -6.78 -7.91 -6.63
N ALA A 98 -7.75 -8.23 -7.48
CA ALA A 98 -8.89 -9.07 -7.09
C ALA A 98 -8.56 -10.58 -7.03
N SER A 99 -7.40 -11.01 -7.54
CA SER A 99 -7.01 -12.42 -7.61
C SER A 99 -5.82 -12.76 -6.73
N GLY A 100 -5.87 -13.91 -6.06
CA GLY A 100 -4.72 -14.50 -5.38
C GLY A 100 -3.82 -15.36 -6.27
N ASP A 101 -4.20 -15.64 -7.54
CA ASP A 101 -3.37 -16.40 -8.47
C ASP A 101 -2.32 -15.48 -9.10
N PRO A 102 -1.01 -15.73 -8.93
CA PRO A 102 0.05 -14.93 -9.53
C PRO A 102 0.05 -14.86 -11.06
N ARG A 103 -0.65 -15.79 -11.72
CA ARG A 103 -0.79 -15.82 -13.19
C ARG A 103 -1.95 -14.96 -13.67
N SER A 104 -2.83 -14.52 -12.78
CA SER A 104 -3.95 -13.67 -13.13
C SER A 104 -3.46 -12.26 -13.45
N PRO A 105 -4.04 -11.60 -14.49
CA PRO A 105 -3.81 -10.17 -14.70
C PRO A 105 -4.26 -9.35 -13.47
N HIS A 106 -5.17 -9.88 -12.66
CA HIS A 106 -5.71 -9.24 -11.46
C HIS A 106 -4.94 -9.57 -10.17
N PHE A 107 -3.70 -10.06 -10.26
CA PHE A 107 -2.88 -10.34 -9.08
C PHE A 107 -2.38 -9.05 -8.39
N THR A 108 -1.91 -8.07 -9.17
CA THR A 108 -1.32 -6.81 -8.65
C THR A 108 -1.70 -5.56 -9.46
N ASP A 109 -2.73 -5.64 -10.30
CA ASP A 109 -3.16 -4.55 -11.20
C ASP A 109 -3.67 -3.29 -10.51
N ARG A 110 -4.16 -3.41 -9.27
CA ARG A 110 -4.58 -2.29 -8.42
C ARG A 110 -3.48 -1.76 -7.51
N LEU A 111 -2.30 -2.37 -7.47
CA LEU A 111 -1.25 -2.03 -6.49
C LEU A 111 -0.78 -0.57 -6.58
N ALA A 112 -0.51 -0.08 -7.79
CA ALA A 112 -0.08 1.32 -8.00
C ALA A 112 -1.19 2.30 -7.60
N ALA A 113 -2.42 2.08 -8.07
CA ALA A 113 -3.57 2.91 -7.71
C ALA A 113 -3.84 2.89 -6.19
N TRP A 114 -3.66 1.73 -5.53
CA TRP A 114 -3.77 1.63 -4.09
C TRP A 114 -2.68 2.40 -3.34
N ALA A 115 -1.45 2.45 -3.85
CA ALA A 115 -0.35 3.24 -3.28
C ALA A 115 -0.67 4.74 -3.30
N ASP A 116 -1.32 5.20 -4.38
CA ASP A 116 -1.78 6.59 -4.54
C ASP A 116 -3.11 6.89 -3.81
N ALA A 117 -3.73 5.87 -3.20
CA ALA A 117 -5.06 5.89 -2.60
C ALA A 117 -6.20 6.23 -3.56
N GLU A 118 -6.02 5.91 -4.84
CA GLU A 118 -7.08 5.95 -5.83
C GLU A 118 -8.09 4.81 -5.61
N THR A 119 -9.32 5.07 -6.05
CA THR A 119 -10.44 4.14 -5.99
C THR A 119 -11.08 3.96 -7.37
N VAL A 120 -11.82 2.88 -7.57
CA VAL A 120 -12.65 2.63 -8.76
C VAL A 120 -14.13 2.65 -8.36
N PRO A 121 -15.06 2.86 -9.31
CA PRO A 121 -16.48 2.77 -9.02
C PRO A 121 -16.90 1.40 -8.48
N VAL A 122 -17.92 1.38 -7.62
CA VAL A 122 -18.66 0.17 -7.28
C VAL A 122 -19.76 0.00 -8.31
N VAL A 123 -19.59 -0.96 -9.23
CA VAL A 123 -20.59 -1.23 -10.27
C VAL A 123 -21.63 -2.19 -9.72
N THR A 124 -22.88 -1.73 -9.60
CA THR A 124 -24.01 -2.53 -9.12
C THR A 124 -25.06 -2.83 -10.19
N ASP A 125 -24.97 -2.18 -11.35
CA ASP A 125 -25.80 -2.48 -12.50
C ASP A 125 -25.37 -3.78 -13.18
N TRP A 126 -26.22 -4.79 -13.08
CA TRP A 126 -26.01 -6.09 -13.69
C TRP A 126 -25.86 -6.05 -15.21
N ALA A 127 -26.41 -5.05 -15.90
CA ALA A 127 -26.24 -4.89 -17.34
C ALA A 127 -24.79 -4.54 -17.74
N LEU A 128 -24.02 -3.96 -16.81
CA LEU A 128 -22.61 -3.59 -17.01
C LEU A 128 -21.65 -4.69 -16.55
N LEU A 129 -22.13 -5.66 -15.76
CA LEU A 129 -21.30 -6.72 -15.21
C LEU A 129 -21.25 -7.92 -16.15
N ARG A 130 -20.04 -8.41 -16.40
CA ARG A 130 -19.81 -9.68 -17.08
C ARG A 130 -19.28 -10.68 -16.07
N HIS A 131 -19.86 -11.88 -16.05
CA HIS A 131 -19.31 -12.98 -15.26
C HIS A 131 -17.89 -13.29 -15.71
N GLU A 132 -16.97 -13.32 -14.76
CA GLU A 132 -15.60 -13.78 -14.96
C GLU A 132 -15.44 -15.12 -14.25
N GLU A 133 -15.15 -16.17 -15.01
CA GLU A 133 -14.73 -17.44 -14.41
C GLU A 133 -13.32 -17.28 -13.88
N THR A 134 -13.20 -17.16 -12.56
CA THR A 134 -11.90 -17.12 -11.89
C THR A 134 -11.46 -18.57 -11.63
N ARG A 135 -10.31 -18.95 -12.16
CA ARG A 135 -9.79 -20.33 -12.15
C ARG A 135 -9.16 -20.71 -10.81
#